data_AF-Q6LSA2-F1
#
_entry.id   AF-Q6LSA2-F1
#
_cell.length_a   1.000
_cell.length_b   1.000
_cell.length_c   1.000
_cell.angle_alpha   90.00
_cell.angle_beta   90.00
_cell.angle_gamma   90.00
#
_symmetry.space_group_name_H-M   'P 1'
#
loop_
_entity.id
_entity.type
_entity.pdbx_description
1 polymer ?
#
loop_
_entity_poly.entity_id
_entity_poly.type
_entity_poly.pdbx_seq_one_letter_code
_entity_poly.pdbx_strand_id
1 'polypeptide(L)'
;MSGSVSAVTTELTPHIYSPYKGVICDKKAGFCVDSFGISMAFTQEYLGDEAQKEIMKVIDSIGTKNFDTTRYSLSNGVYCDSLKQGCFKSRFNDTREVKFSDILFN
;
A
#
# COMPACT_ATOMS: atom_id res chain seq x y z
N MET A 1 7.49 34.81 -0.04
CA MET A 1 7.30 33.91 -1.19
C MET A 1 7.45 32.49 -0.68
N SER A 2 6.35 31.83 -0.33
CA SER A 2 6.38 30.42 0.10
C SER A 2 5.49 29.65 -0.85
N GLY A 3 6.11 29.12 -1.91
CA GLY A 3 5.44 28.22 -2.83
C GLY A 3 5.29 26.86 -2.15
N SER A 4 4.05 26.46 -1.90
CA SER A 4 3.70 25.10 -1.49
C SER A 4 4.06 24.16 -2.64
N VAL A 5 5.09 23.34 -2.46
CA VAL A 5 5.35 22.19 -3.33
C VAL A 5 4.21 21.21 -3.12
N SER A 6 3.23 21.23 -4.03
CA SER A 6 2.19 20.20 -4.08
C SER A 6 2.87 18.87 -4.42
N ALA A 7 2.86 17.93 -3.48
CA ALA A 7 3.16 16.53 -3.79
C ALA A 7 2.17 16.08 -4.87
N VAL A 8 2.68 15.70 -6.05
CA VAL A 8 1.84 15.22 -7.15
C VAL A 8 1.44 13.78 -6.86
N THR A 9 0.30 13.64 -6.19
CA THR A 9 -0.34 12.34 -6.01
C THR A 9 -0.76 11.77 -7.36
N THR A 10 -0.27 10.57 -7.69
CA THR A 10 -0.63 9.85 -8.91
C THR A 10 -1.76 8.86 -8.62
N GLU A 11 -2.94 9.10 -9.16
CA GLU A 11 -4.04 8.12 -9.13
C GLU A 11 -3.67 6.90 -10.01
N LEU A 12 -3.72 5.70 -9.41
CA LEU A 12 -3.42 4.45 -10.09
C LEU A 12 -4.68 3.82 -10.66
N THR A 13 -5.70 3.72 -9.80
CA THR A 13 -7.07 3.24 -10.07
C THR A 13 -8.01 3.92 -9.08
N PRO A 14 -9.35 3.79 -9.19
CA PRO A 14 -10.25 4.32 -8.16
C PRO A 14 -9.83 3.86 -6.76
N HIS A 15 -9.71 4.81 -5.83
CA HIS A 15 -9.28 4.62 -4.43
C HIS A 15 -7.82 4.28 -4.19
N ILE A 16 -7.02 4.03 -5.24
CA ILE A 16 -5.62 3.63 -5.11
C ILE A 16 -4.74 4.67 -5.78
N TYR A 17 -3.83 5.24 -5.01
CA TYR A 17 -2.95 6.31 -5.46
C TYR A 17 -1.54 6.15 -4.91
N SER A 18 -0.58 6.82 -5.53
CA SER A 18 0.79 6.94 -5.06
C SER A 18 1.04 8.39 -4.67
N PRO A 19 1.19 8.71 -3.37
CA PRO A 19 1.51 10.08 -2.93
C PRO A 19 2.88 10.54 -3.47
N TYR A 20 3.83 9.62 -3.56
CA TYR A 20 5.14 9.78 -4.19
C TYR A 20 5.76 8.39 -4.46
N LYS A 21 6.85 8.37 -5.23
CA LYS A 21 7.57 7.14 -5.59
C LYS A 21 8.02 6.38 -4.34
N GLY A 22 7.71 5.09 -4.26
CA GLY A 22 7.99 4.23 -3.10
C GLY A 22 6.78 3.99 -2.19
N VAL A 23 5.68 4.72 -2.37
CA VAL A 23 4.47 4.55 -1.55
C VAL A 23 3.23 4.40 -2.41
N ILE A 24 2.39 3.42 -2.05
CA ILE A 24 1.04 3.25 -2.60
C ILE A 24 0.05 3.23 -1.44
N CYS A 25 -1.05 3.96 -1.58
CA CYS A 25 -2.14 4.01 -0.61
C CYS A 25 -3.43 3.53 -1.26
N ASP A 26 -4.17 2.70 -0.53
CA ASP A 26 -5.50 2.24 -0.92
C ASP A 26 -6.52 2.70 0.11
N LYS A 27 -7.32 3.70 -0.26
CA LYS A 27 -8.36 4.28 0.62
C LYS A 27 -9.45 3.27 0.95
N LYS A 28 -9.73 2.33 0.05
CA LYS A 28 -10.80 1.35 0.22
C LYS A 28 -10.32 0.17 1.06
N ALA A 29 -9.07 -0.25 0.90
CA ALA A 29 -8.46 -1.28 1.76
C ALA A 29 -8.05 -0.72 3.14
N GLY A 30 -7.86 0.60 3.26
CA GLY A 30 -7.60 1.28 4.52
C GLY A 30 -6.13 1.26 4.95
N PHE A 31 -5.20 1.06 4.01
CA PHE A 31 -3.77 1.04 4.32
C PHE A 31 -2.89 1.58 3.19
N CYS A 32 -1.70 2.02 3.58
CA CYS A 32 -0.61 2.33 2.67
C CYS A 32 0.51 1.31 2.81
N VAL A 33 1.32 1.19 1.76
CA VAL A 33 2.42 0.25 1.64
C VAL A 33 3.66 0.94 1.09
N ASP A 34 4.80 0.38 1.44
CA ASP A 34 6.10 0.71 0.87
C ASP A 34 6.84 -0.57 0.42
N SER A 35 8.14 -0.44 0.08
CA SER A 35 8.97 -1.57 -0.36
C SER A 35 9.09 -2.71 0.68
N PHE A 36 8.80 -2.46 1.96
CA PHE A 36 8.85 -3.45 3.03
C PHE A 36 7.50 -4.12 3.32
N GLY A 37 6.39 -3.50 2.89
CA GLY A 37 5.04 -4.04 3.05
C GLY A 37 4.05 -3.00 3.53
N ILE A 38 3.02 -3.44 4.26
CA ILE A 38 2.04 -2.55 4.88
C ILE A 38 2.74 -1.64 5.91
N SER A 39 2.62 -0.32 5.73
CA SER A 39 3.27 0.69 6.54
C SER A 39 2.27 1.46 7.40
N MET A 40 2.36 1.31 8.71
CA MET A 40 1.51 2.04 9.66
C MET A 40 1.78 3.54 9.64
N ALA A 41 3.04 3.93 9.46
CA ALA A 41 3.44 5.34 9.39
C ALA A 41 2.79 6.03 8.18
N PHE A 42 2.89 5.44 6.98
CA PHE A 42 2.26 6.01 5.79
C PHE A 42 0.74 5.89 5.80
N THR A 43 0.20 4.82 6.41
CA THR A 43 -1.25 4.71 6.62
C THR A 43 -1.76 5.87 7.44
N GLN A 44 -1.10 6.18 8.56
CA GLN A 44 -1.46 7.33 9.39
C GLN A 44 -1.28 8.65 8.64
N GLU A 45 -0.14 8.84 7.98
CA GLU A 45 0.21 10.09 7.29
C GLU A 45 -0.78 10.42 6.15
N TYR A 46 -1.19 9.43 5.36
CA TYR A 46 -1.96 9.66 4.14
C TYR A 46 -3.45 9.31 4.25
N LEU A 47 -3.83 8.42 5.16
CA LEU A 47 -5.23 8.00 5.37
C LEU A 47 -5.79 8.42 6.73
N GLY A 48 -4.96 8.91 7.65
CA GLY A 48 -5.35 9.42 8.95
C GLY A 48 -5.29 8.40 10.09
N ASP A 49 -5.43 8.92 11.31
CA ASP A 49 -5.34 8.15 12.55
C ASP A 49 -6.38 7.03 12.64
N GLU A 50 -7.59 7.27 12.14
CA GLU A 50 -8.66 6.27 12.13
C GLU A 50 -8.27 5.06 11.28
N ALA A 51 -7.72 5.27 10.08
CA ALA A 51 -7.30 4.18 9.20
C ALA A 51 -6.21 3.32 9.86
N GLN A 52 -5.22 3.96 10.47
CA GLN A 52 -4.16 3.27 11.21
C GLN A 52 -4.74 2.44 12.38
N LYS A 53 -5.66 3.02 13.16
CA LYS A 53 -6.30 2.31 14.28
C LYS A 53 -7.10 1.09 13.80
N GLU A 54 -7.82 1.20 12.70
CA GLU A 54 -8.60 0.08 12.16
C GLU A 54 -7.70 -1.08 11.71
N ILE A 55 -6.60 -0.81 11.00
CA ILE A 55 -5.69 -1.89 10.60
C ILE A 55 -4.94 -2.50 11.80
N MET A 56 -4.58 -1.70 12.81
CA MET A 56 -4.00 -2.25 14.04
C MET A 56 -5.00 -3.17 14.76
N LYS A 57 -6.29 -2.81 14.85
CA LYS A 57 -7.32 -3.71 15.40
C LYS A 57 -7.41 -5.03 14.65
N VAL A 58 -7.30 -5.00 13.32
CA VAL A 58 -7.27 -6.22 12.50
C VAL A 58 -6.06 -7.08 12.86
N ILE A 59 -4.86 -6.48 12.93
CA ILE A 59 -3.63 -7.16 13.31
C ILE A 59 -3.74 -7.76 14.72
N ASP A 60 -4.28 -7.02 15.69
CA ASP A 60 -4.45 -7.46 17.07
C ASP A 60 -5.45 -8.62 17.17
N SER A 61 -6.53 -8.59 16.38
CA SER A 61 -7.55 -9.64 16.36
C SER A 61 -7.05 -10.98 15.80
N ILE A 62 -6.11 -10.93 14.85
CA ILE A 62 -5.51 -12.11 14.21
C ILE A 62 -4.24 -12.56 14.99
N GLY A 63 -3.60 -11.61 15.67
CA GLY A 63 -2.31 -11.73 16.33
C GLY A 63 -1.16 -11.36 15.40
N THR A 64 -0.21 -10.59 15.91
CA THR A 64 0.97 -10.09 15.16
C THR A 64 1.81 -11.18 14.51
N LYS A 65 1.82 -12.40 15.06
CA LYS A 65 2.53 -13.56 14.48
C LYS A 65 1.83 -14.17 13.28
N ASN A 66 0.53 -13.92 13.13
CA ASN A 66 -0.33 -14.52 12.11
C ASN A 66 -0.68 -13.54 10.99
N PHE A 67 -0.24 -12.28 11.10
CA PHE A 67 -0.46 -11.26 10.10
C PHE A 67 0.83 -10.96 9.32
N ASP A 68 0.88 -11.41 8.07
CA ASP A 68 2.01 -11.18 7.16
C ASP A 68 1.86 -9.82 6.48
N THR A 69 2.59 -8.80 6.97
CA THR A 69 2.56 -7.45 6.38
C THR A 69 3.30 -7.37 5.04
N THR A 70 4.09 -8.39 4.68
CA THR A 70 4.89 -8.41 3.44
C THR A 70 4.11 -8.91 2.23
N ARG A 71 2.92 -9.48 2.46
CA ARG A 71 2.06 -10.02 1.41
C ARG A 71 0.63 -9.51 1.56
N TYR A 72 0.17 -8.76 0.57
CA TYR A 72 -1.10 -8.06 0.67
C TYR A 72 -1.77 -7.95 -0.71
N SER A 73 -3.09 -7.81 -0.69
CA SER A 73 -3.88 -7.49 -1.87
C SER A 73 -4.48 -6.11 -1.72
N LEU A 74 -4.38 -5.31 -2.77
CA LEU A 74 -5.11 -4.05 -2.88
C LEU A 74 -6.58 -4.34 -3.24
N SER A 75 -7.44 -3.37 -2.99
CA SER A 75 -8.89 -3.47 -3.19
C SER A 75 -9.32 -3.63 -4.66
N ASN A 76 -8.40 -3.38 -5.61
CA ASN A 76 -8.59 -3.66 -7.03
C ASN A 76 -8.16 -5.08 -7.44
N GLY A 77 -7.67 -5.90 -6.51
CA GLY A 77 -7.24 -7.28 -6.73
C GLY A 77 -5.76 -7.47 -7.06
N VAL A 78 -4.99 -6.39 -7.25
CA VAL A 78 -3.53 -6.47 -7.41
C VAL A 78 -2.93 -7.04 -6.12
N TYR A 79 -2.09 -8.05 -6.27
CA TYR A 79 -1.40 -8.71 -5.17
C TYR A 79 0.07 -8.33 -5.17
N CYS A 80 0.61 -7.93 -4.04
CA CYS A 80 2.03 -7.61 -3.90
C CYS A 80 2.69 -8.51 -2.86
N ASP A 81 3.95 -8.86 -3.13
CA ASP A 81 4.81 -9.63 -2.24
C ASP A 81 6.16 -8.90 -2.17
N SER A 82 6.40 -8.24 -1.03
CA SER A 82 7.61 -7.44 -0.79
C SER A 82 8.87 -8.30 -0.77
N LEU A 83 8.76 -9.58 -0.41
CA LEU A 83 9.89 -10.51 -0.45
C LEU A 83 10.27 -10.88 -1.89
N LYS A 84 9.31 -10.84 -2.82
CA LYS A 84 9.53 -10.99 -4.26
C LYS A 84 9.82 -9.67 -4.97
N GLN A 85 9.76 -8.54 -4.27
CA GLN A 85 9.90 -7.19 -4.83
C GLN A 85 9.02 -6.97 -6.06
N GLY A 86 7.75 -7.42 -5.98
CA GLY A 86 6.84 -7.37 -7.12
C GLY A 86 5.37 -7.34 -6.73
N CYS A 87 4.60 -6.71 -7.60
CA CYS A 87 3.14 -6.78 -7.64
C CYS A 87 2.69 -7.55 -8.88
N PHE A 88 1.53 -8.18 -8.79
CA PHE A 88 1.01 -9.14 -9.76
C PHE A 88 -0.48 -8.93 -9.95
N LYS A 89 -1.01 -9.38 -11.10
CA LYS A 89 -2.44 -9.22 -11.44
C LYS A 89 -3.38 -9.77 -10.37
N SER A 90 -2.99 -10.86 -9.70
CA SER A 90 -3.69 -11.40 -8.53
C SER A 90 -2.80 -12.38 -7.77
N ARG A 91 -3.28 -12.85 -6.61
CA ARG A 91 -2.59 -13.88 -5.80
C ARG A 91 -2.34 -15.19 -6.55
N PHE A 92 -3.13 -15.49 -7.58
CA PHE A 92 -3.07 -16.75 -8.34
C PHE A 92 -2.50 -16.57 -9.76
N ASN A 93 -1.95 -15.38 -10.06
CA ASN A 93 -1.46 -15.05 -11.38
C ASN A 93 -0.11 -14.33 -11.26
N ASP A 94 0.97 -15.01 -11.64
CA ASP A 94 2.34 -14.48 -11.57
C ASP A 94 2.67 -13.45 -12.66
N THR A 95 1.68 -12.99 -13.45
CA THR A 95 1.88 -11.86 -14.37
C THR A 95 2.12 -10.59 -13.56
N ARG A 96 3.34 -10.05 -13.66
CA ARG A 96 3.75 -8.82 -12.98
C ARG A 96 2.86 -7.64 -13.40
N GLU A 97 2.39 -6.89 -12.41
CA GLU A 97 1.72 -5.62 -12.60
C GLU A 97 2.80 -4.51 -12.54
N VAL A 98 3.26 -4.11 -13.72
CA VAL A 98 4.45 -3.28 -13.91
C VAL A 98 4.29 -1.92 -13.21
N LYS A 99 3.13 -1.26 -13.35
CA LYS A 99 2.94 0.09 -12.80
C LYS A 99 3.10 0.12 -11.28
N PHE A 100 2.51 -0.85 -10.60
CA PHE A 100 2.56 -0.95 -9.14
C PHE A 100 3.93 -1.39 -8.65
N SER A 101 4.53 -2.36 -9.36
CA SER A 101 5.84 -2.89 -8.99
C SER A 101 6.94 -1.84 -9.14
N ASP A 102 6.89 -1.02 -10.18
CA ASP A 102 7.91 -0.01 -10.44
C ASP A 102 7.80 1.20 -9.49
N ILE A 103 6.59 1.48 -8.97
CA ILE A 103 6.43 2.50 -7.93
C ILE A 103 7.06 2.04 -6.61
N LEU A 104 6.91 0.77 -6.24
CA LEU A 104 7.34 0.27 -4.93
C LEU A 104 8.78 -0.20 -4.87
N PHE A 105 9.33 -0.74 -5.97
CA PHE A 105 10.56 -1.53 -5.92
C PHE A 105 11.66 -1.06 -6.89
N ASN A 106 11.45 0.02 -7.66
CA ASN A 106 12.42 0.58 -8.61
C ASN A 106 12.57 2.08 -8.41
#